data_AF-A0A183GDH1-F1
#
_entry.id   AF-A0A183GDH1-F1
#
_cell.length_a   1.000
_cell.length_b   1.000
_cell.length_c   1.000
_cell.angle_alpha   90.00
_cell.angle_beta   90.00
_cell.angle_gamma   90.00
#
_symmetry.space_group_name_H-M   'P 1'
#
loop_
_entity.id
_entity.type
_entity.pdbx_description
1 polymer ?
#
loop_
_entity_poly.entity_id
_entity_poly.type
_entity_poly.pdbx_seq_one_letter_code
_entity_poly.pdbx_strand_id
1 'polypeptide(L)' 'MHAVNQAIGRAIRHRRDYAMVYLLDHRFTRQEVIAKLPAWISRRLKCPNSFVEAVALTKAFFQQKRSITDL' A
#
# COMPACT_ATOMS: atom_id res chain seq x y z
N MET A 1 -8.72 12.15 -5.30
CA MET A 1 -8.27 11.20 -4.25
C MET A 1 -7.44 11.90 -3.16
N HIS A 2 -7.81 13.09 -2.70
CA HIS A 2 -6.96 13.87 -1.78
C HIS A 2 -6.82 13.24 -0.39
N ALA A 3 -7.89 12.65 0.15
CA ALA A 3 -7.87 11.99 1.46
C ALA A 3 -6.87 10.82 1.53
N VAL A 4 -6.76 10.01 0.47
CA VAL A 4 -5.79 8.91 0.38
C VAL A 4 -4.36 9.45 0.47
N ASN A 5 -4.06 10.52 -0.28
CA ASN A 5 -2.74 11.14 -0.24
C ASN A 5 -2.42 11.74 1.13
N GLN A 6 -3.41 12.37 1.78
CA GLN A 6 -3.23 12.90 3.14
C GLN A 6 -2.95 11.79 4.16
N ALA A 7 -3.71 10.69 4.10
CA ALA A 7 -3.50 9.55 4.99
C ALA A 7 -2.10 8.93 4.82
N ILE A 8 -1.65 8.76 3.57
CA ILE A 8 -0.30 8.24 3.29
C ILE A 8 0.78 9.20 3.83
N GLY A 9 0.59 10.51 3.67
CA GLY A 9 1.51 11.52 4.21
C GLY A 9 1.60 11.55 5.74
N ARG A 10 0.62 10.98 6.46
CA ARG A 10 0.71 10.76 7.91
C ARG A 10 1.55 9.53 8.27
N ALA A 11 1.52 8.49 7.43
CA ALA A 11 2.22 7.22 7.68
C ALA A 11 3.66 7.19 7.17
N ILE A 12 3.98 7.95 6.12
CA ILE A 12 5.31 8.01 5.49
C ILE A 12 5.72 9.47 5.42
N ARG A 13 6.66 9.89 6.29
CA ARG A 13 7.07 11.30 6.44
C ARG A 13 8.51 11.54 6.01
N HIS A 14 9.39 10.56 6.19
CA HIS A 14 10.82 10.66 5.89
C HIS A 14 11.29 9.56 4.94
N ARG A 15 12.49 9.72 4.37
CA ARG A 15 13.06 8.85 3.32
C ARG A 15 13.14 7.36 3.70
N ARG A 16 13.29 7.06 4.99
CA ARG A 16 13.40 5.68 5.50
C ARG A 16 12.09 5.12 6.05
N ASP A 17 11.03 5.93 6.07
CA ASP A 17 9.72 5.47 6.53
C ASP A 17 9.12 4.54 5.47
N TYR A 18 8.48 3.48 5.94
CA TYR A 18 7.70 2.58 5.11
C TYR A 18 6.45 2.15 5.87
N ALA A 19 5.36 2.01 5.15
CA ALA A 19 4.08 1.61 5.71
C ALA A 19 3.32 0.75 4.70
N MET A 20 2.48 -0.14 5.22
CA MET A 20 1.45 -0.81 4.44
C MET A 20 0.16 -0.01 4.56
N VAL A 21 -0.48 0.28 3.43
CA VAL A 21 -1.72 1.09 3.37
C VAL A 21 -2.81 0.24 2.75
N TYR A 22 -3.91 0.06 3.48
CA TYR A 22 -5.05 -0.72 3.03
C TYR A 22 -6.17 0.20 2.54
N LEU A 23 -6.63 -0.05 1.31
CA LEU A 23 -7.80 0.62 0.73
C LEU A 23 -9.00 -0.33 0.84
N LEU A 24 -9.69 -0.28 1.98
CA LEU A 24 -10.76 -1.23 2.34
C LEU A 24 -12.11 -0.84 1.72
N ASP A 25 -12.20 -0.88 0.39
CA ASP A 25 -13.44 -0.63 -0.34
C ASP A 25 -13.40 -1.34 -1.70
N HIS A 26 -14.48 -2.02 -2.08
CA HIS A 26 -14.54 -2.81 -3.33
C HIS A 26 -14.31 -1.96 -4.57
N ARG A 27 -14.54 -0.64 -4.51
CA ARG A 27 -14.30 0.27 -5.64
C ARG A 27 -12.85 0.26 -6.09
N PHE A 28 -11.89 -0.04 -5.19
CA PHE A 28 -10.47 -0.11 -5.52
C PHE A 28 -10.07 -1.36 -6.31
N THR A 29 -11.01 -2.22 -6.71
CA THR A 29 -10.78 -3.28 -7.71
C THR A 29 -11.14 -2.84 -9.13
N ARG A 30 -11.82 -1.70 -9.30
CA ARG A 30 -12.29 -1.20 -10.60
C ARG A 30 -11.22 -0.36 -11.28
N GLN A 31 -10.98 -0.61 -12.56
CA GLN A 31 -9.94 0.09 -13.32
C GLN A 31 -10.18 1.60 -13.38
N GLU A 32 -11.43 2.07 -13.48
CA GLU A 32 -11.73 3.51 -13.51
C GLU A 32 -11.43 4.24 -12.20
N VAL A 33 -11.41 3.51 -11.07
CA VAL A 33 -11.07 4.07 -9.75
C VAL A 33 -9.56 4.05 -9.55
N ILE A 34 -8.91 2.95 -9.94
CA ILE A 34 -7.44 2.81 -9.89
C ILE A 34 -6.78 3.88 -10.79
N ALA A 35 -7.35 4.17 -11.96
CA ALA A 35 -6.85 5.21 -12.86
C ALA A 35 -6.86 6.62 -12.26
N LYS A 36 -7.67 6.86 -11.21
CA LYS A 36 -7.73 8.13 -10.47
C LYS A 36 -6.69 8.21 -9.34
N LEU A 37 -6.00 7.11 -9.05
CA LEU A 37 -4.89 7.12 -8.10
C LEU A 37 -3.63 7.67 -8.77
N PRO A 38 -2.80 8.43 -8.04
CA PRO A 38 -1.46 8.79 -8.49
C PRO A 38 -0.69 7.56 -9.00
N ALA A 39 0.03 7.71 -10.11
CA ALA A 39 0.72 6.61 -10.80
C ALA A 39 1.71 5.85 -9.91
N TRP A 40 2.27 6.49 -8.88
CA TRP A 40 3.19 5.83 -7.95
C TRP A 40 2.47 4.90 -6.95
N ILE A 41 1.19 5.15 -6.66
CA ILE A 41 0.35 4.28 -5.81
C ILE A 41 -0.19 3.13 -6.65
N SER A 42 -0.80 3.43 -7.82
CA SER A 42 -1.44 2.40 -8.66
C SER A 42 -0.46 1.33 -9.12
N ARG A 43 0.79 1.68 -9.44
CA ARG A 43 1.87 0.72 -9.77
C ARG A 43 2.23 -0.25 -8.65
N ARG A 44 1.90 0.06 -7.40
CA ARG A 44 2.22 -0.74 -6.21
C ARG A 44 0.98 -1.41 -5.59
N LEU A 45 -0.20 -1.17 -6.15
CA LEU A 45 -1.44 -1.71 -5.64
C LEU A 45 -1.44 -3.24 -5.75
N LYS A 46 -1.93 -3.90 -4.70
CA LYS A 46 -2.21 -5.33 -4.66
C LYS A 46 -3.67 -5.51 -4.28
N CYS A 47 -4.38 -6.40 -4.96
CA CYS A 47 -5.78 -6.70 -4.72
C CYS A 47 -5.92 -8.16 -4.25
N PRO A 48 -5.58 -8.45 -2.98
CA PRO A 48 -5.72 -9.81 -2.46
C PRO A 48 -7.20 -10.21 -2.44
N ASN A 49 -7.48 -11.46 -2.79
CA ASN A 49 -8.86 -12.00 -2.84
C ASN A 49 -9.29 -12.67 -1.53
N SER A 50 -8.41 -12.68 -0.51
CA SER A 50 -8.70 -13.22 0.81
C SER A 50 -7.96 -12.49 1.92
N PHE A 51 -8.48 -12.59 3.14
CA PHE A 51 -7.79 -12.08 4.32
C PHE A 51 -6.42 -12.76 4.52
N VAL A 52 -6.35 -14.07 4.27
CA VAL A 52 -5.11 -14.85 4.41
C VAL A 52 -4.02 -14.33 3.47
N GLU A 53 -4.37 -14.07 2.21
CA GLU A 53 -3.44 -13.50 1.23
C GLU A 53 -3.00 -12.09 1.63
N ALA A 54 -3.92 -11.26 2.12
CA ALA A 54 -3.59 -9.91 2.60
C ALA A 54 -2.58 -9.96 3.76
N VAL A 55 -2.78 -10.86 4.74
CA VAL A 55 -1.86 -11.06 5.87
C VAL A 55 -0.50 -11.57 5.40
N ALA A 56 -0.46 -12.48 4.43
CA ALA A 56 0.79 -13.02 3.89
C ALA A 56 1.62 -11.92 3.18
N LEU A 57 0.98 -11.09 2.35
CA LEU A 57 1.63 -9.95 1.69
C LEU A 57 2.20 -8.95 2.70
N THR A 58 1.46 -8.69 3.78
CA THR A 58 1.92 -7.79 4.85
C THR A 58 3.15 -8.33 5.56
N LYS A 59 3.16 -9.61 5.92
CA LYS A 59 4.34 -10.26 6.52
C LYS A 59 5.56 -10.15 5.60
N ALA A 60 5.39 -10.50 4.32
CA ALA A 60 6.47 -10.45 3.33
C ALA A 60 7.03 -9.03 3.16
N PHE A 61 6.18 -8.01 3.12
CA PHE A 61 6.60 -6.61 3.03
C PHE A 61 7.48 -6.20 4.21
N PHE A 62 7.04 -6.45 5.46
CA PHE A 62 7.80 -6.04 6.64
C PHE A 62 9.09 -6.85 6.82
N GLN A 63 9.10 -8.14 6.46
CA GLN A 63 10.32 -8.95 6.43
C GLN A 63 11.35 -8.40 5.44
N GLN A 64 10.93 -8.09 4.21
CA GLN A 64 11.80 -7.51 3.19
C GLN A 64 12.41 -6.17 3.64
N LYS A 65 11.62 -5.31 4.30
CA LYS A 65 12.09 -4.00 4.77
C LYS A 65 13.03 -4.09 5.98
N ARG A 66 12.82 -5.07 6.85
CA ARG A 66 13.73 -5.32 7.97
C ARG A 66 15.13 -5.74 7.47
N SER A 67 15.19 -6.70 6.54
CA SER A 67 16.47 -7.16 5.96
C SER A 67 17.28 -6.07 5.24
N ILE A 68 16.62 -5.02 4.72
CA ILE A 68 17.29 -3.86 4.10
C ILE A 68 17.82 -2.88 5.14
N THR A 69 17.23 -2.85 6.34
CA THR A 69 17.61 -1.93 7.42
C THR A 69 18.75 -2.50 8.28
N ASP A 70 18.91 -3.83 8.29
CA ASP A 70 19.94 -4.56 9.03
C ASP A 70 21.28 -4.71 8.24
N LEU A 71 21.42 -4.01 7.10
CA LEU A 71 22.64 -3.88 6.28
C LEU A 71 23.15 -2.43 6.30
#